data_AF-A0A177NQE9-F1
#
_entry.id   AF-A0A177NQE9-F1
#
_cell.length_a   1.000
_cell.length_b   1.000
_cell.length_c   1.000
_cell.angle_alpha   90.00
_cell.angle_beta   90.00
_cell.angle_gamma   90.00
#
_symmetry.space_group_name_H-M   'P 1'
#
loop_
_entity.id
_entity.type
_entity.pdbx_description
1 polymer ?
#
loop_
_entity_poly.entity_id
_entity_poly.type
_entity_poly.pdbx_seq_one_letter_code
_entity_poly.pdbx_strand_id
1 'polypeptide(L)'
;MSKRLLIPSIVALIGSQTVWADWPPELEAKAAAECTAAQRAAQARQQQAQQMLDAAKAKAEREVMDGKRNALGAAAQGKSDAEVDRLYQARTRQNQAEAERLSAEARAALSSGQGAAAVKHVTGKTLQELENTSDAEAEALAQELEKKIRPVKR
;
A
#
# COMPACT_ATOMS: atom_id res chain seq x y z
N MET A 1 -19.56 -57.35 -53.84
CA MET A 1 -20.74 -56.84 -54.57
C MET A 1 -21.84 -56.56 -53.57
N SER A 2 -22.11 -55.28 -53.35
CA SER A 2 -22.85 -54.74 -52.20
C SER A 2 -24.37 -54.90 -52.35
N LYS A 3 -25.02 -55.41 -51.29
CA LYS A 3 -26.47 -55.53 -51.18
C LYS A 3 -27.09 -54.14 -51.01
N ARG A 4 -28.02 -53.82 -51.90
CA ARG A 4 -28.72 -52.54 -52.01
C ARG A 4 -29.82 -52.43 -50.95
N LEU A 5 -29.85 -51.27 -50.29
CA LEU A 5 -30.85 -50.84 -49.33
C LEU A 5 -32.21 -50.55 -50.01
N LEU A 6 -33.26 -50.89 -49.27
CA LEU A 6 -34.70 -50.66 -49.47
C LEU A 6 -35.15 -50.15 -48.07
N ILE A 7 -35.91 -49.09 -47.80
CA ILE A 7 -36.86 -48.24 -48.55
C ILE A 7 -36.97 -46.86 -47.79
N PRO A 8 -37.93 -45.93 -48.05
CA PRO A 8 -37.65 -44.52 -48.26
C PRO A 8 -38.26 -43.62 -47.15
N SER A 9 -38.04 -42.32 -47.20
CA SER A 9 -39.06 -41.35 -46.78
C SER A 9 -38.76 -40.01 -47.43
N ILE A 10 -39.51 -39.77 -48.50
CA ILE A 10 -39.76 -38.45 -49.05
C ILE A 10 -40.63 -37.72 -48.01
N VAL A 11 -40.09 -36.69 -47.38
CA VAL A 11 -40.87 -35.55 -46.91
C VAL A 11 -40.23 -34.31 -47.51
N ALA A 12 -40.97 -33.73 -48.46
CA ALA A 12 -41.00 -32.35 -48.93
C ALA A 12 -39.80 -31.47 -48.54
N LEU A 13 -38.92 -31.09 -49.47
CA LEU A 13 -39.17 -30.12 -50.53
C LEU A 13 -39.77 -28.79 -50.00
N ILE A 14 -38.88 -27.79 -49.91
CA ILE A 14 -39.13 -26.32 -49.96
C ILE A 14 -39.85 -25.73 -48.74
N GLY A 15 -39.13 -24.89 -47.97
CA GLY A 15 -39.77 -23.92 -47.09
C GLY A 15 -39.06 -23.57 -45.78
N SER A 16 -37.75 -23.31 -45.78
CA SER A 16 -37.12 -22.61 -44.64
C SER A 16 -35.97 -21.71 -45.09
N GLN A 17 -36.14 -21.11 -46.28
CA GLN A 17 -35.62 -19.77 -46.52
C GLN A 17 -36.74 -18.84 -46.03
N THR A 18 -36.41 -17.84 -45.20
CA THR A 18 -37.29 -16.82 -44.58
C THR A 18 -37.94 -17.17 -43.23
N VAL A 19 -37.19 -16.98 -42.13
CA VAL A 19 -37.75 -16.40 -40.89
C VAL A 19 -36.70 -15.48 -40.24
N TRP A 20 -36.35 -14.43 -40.99
CA TRP A 20 -35.74 -13.20 -40.48
C TRP A 20 -36.66 -12.00 -40.77
N ALA A 21 -37.93 -12.24 -41.10
CA ALA A 21 -38.81 -11.24 -41.70
C ALA A 21 -39.90 -10.67 -40.77
N ASP A 22 -40.05 -11.20 -39.55
CA ASP A 22 -41.05 -10.71 -38.60
C ASP A 22 -40.47 -10.71 -37.18
N TRP A 23 -39.31 -10.07 -37.00
CA TRP A 23 -38.94 -9.65 -35.66
C TRP A 23 -39.78 -8.40 -35.35
N PRO A 24 -40.81 -8.49 -34.48
CA PRO A 24 -41.80 -7.44 -34.41
C PRO A 24 -41.15 -6.20 -33.79
N PRO A 25 -41.39 -5.00 -34.35
CA PRO A 25 -40.78 -3.75 -33.90
C PRO A 25 -41.10 -3.44 -32.42
N GLU A 26 -42.18 -4.00 -31.88
CA GLU A 26 -42.51 -3.90 -30.45
C GLU A 26 -41.51 -4.63 -29.55
N LEU A 27 -40.92 -5.74 -30.00
CA LEU A 27 -39.89 -6.47 -29.25
C LEU A 27 -38.56 -5.69 -29.25
N GLU A 28 -38.20 -5.04 -30.36
CA GLU A 28 -37.03 -4.14 -30.40
C GLU A 28 -37.21 -2.90 -29.52
N ALA A 29 -38.40 -2.29 -29.56
CA ALA A 29 -38.71 -1.14 -28.73
C ALA A 29 -38.64 -1.48 -27.23
N LYS A 30 -39.14 -2.67 -26.83
CA LYS A 30 -39.01 -3.16 -25.44
C LYS A 30 -37.55 -3.44 -25.07
N ALA A 31 -36.79 -4.11 -25.92
CA ALA A 31 -35.37 -4.38 -25.67
C ALA A 31 -34.53 -3.09 -25.58
N ALA A 32 -34.81 -2.09 -26.43
CA ALA A 32 -34.17 -0.77 -26.37
C ALA A 32 -34.57 0.00 -25.10
N ALA A 33 -35.83 -0.07 -24.68
CA ALA A 33 -36.30 0.52 -23.42
C ALA A 33 -35.62 -0.13 -22.20
N GLU A 34 -35.48 -1.46 -22.17
CA GLU A 34 -34.78 -2.18 -21.11
C GLU A 34 -33.28 -1.85 -21.09
N CYS A 35 -32.63 -1.80 -22.27
CA CYS A 35 -31.22 -1.43 -22.37
C CYS A 35 -30.96 0.01 -21.90
N THR A 36 -31.79 0.97 -22.30
CA THR A 36 -31.67 2.36 -21.84
C THR A 36 -31.97 2.50 -20.35
N ALA A 37 -32.94 1.75 -19.80
CA ALA A 37 -33.19 1.69 -18.37
C ALA A 37 -31.99 1.11 -17.60
N ALA A 38 -31.40 0.01 -18.10
CA ALA A 38 -30.20 -0.59 -17.53
C ALA A 38 -28.99 0.34 -17.57
N GLN A 39 -28.78 1.08 -18.66
CA GLN A 39 -27.72 2.07 -18.78
C GLN A 39 -27.91 3.23 -17.80
N ARG A 40 -29.13 3.75 -17.64
CA ARG A 40 -29.43 4.80 -16.65
C ARG A 40 -29.21 4.30 -15.22
N ALA A 41 -29.61 3.06 -14.92
CA ALA A 41 -29.37 2.45 -13.61
C ALA A 41 -27.86 2.26 -13.35
N ALA A 42 -27.09 1.86 -14.37
CA ALA A 42 -25.64 1.74 -14.27
C ALA A 42 -24.96 3.10 -14.05
N GLN A 43 -25.37 4.14 -14.80
CA GLN A 43 -24.86 5.50 -14.61
C GLN A 43 -25.21 6.06 -13.23
N ALA A 44 -26.43 5.84 -12.74
CA ALA A 44 -26.83 6.26 -11.39
C ALA A 44 -25.98 5.58 -10.31
N ARG A 45 -25.71 4.27 -10.44
CA ARG A 45 -24.80 3.54 -9.54
C ARG A 45 -23.37 4.08 -9.61
N GLN A 46 -22.87 4.41 -10.81
CA GLN A 46 -21.54 4.97 -10.98
C GLN A 46 -21.43 6.37 -10.33
N GLN A 47 -22.44 7.23 -10.51
CA GLN A 47 -22.49 8.54 -9.87
C GLN A 47 -22.53 8.41 -8.35
N GLN A 48 -23.32 7.48 -7.82
CA GLN A 48 -23.38 7.21 -6.39
C GLN A 48 -22.02 6.74 -5.84
N ALA A 49 -21.37 5.81 -6.55
CA ALA A 49 -20.02 5.35 -6.18
C ALA A 49 -19.00 6.51 -6.20
N GLN A 50 -19.07 7.38 -7.21
CA GLN A 50 -18.19 8.54 -7.30
C GLN A 50 -18.41 9.51 -6.14
N GLN A 51 -19.67 9.81 -5.79
CA GLN A 51 -19.99 10.67 -4.65
C GLN A 51 -19.48 10.09 -3.33
N MET A 52 -19.59 8.77 -3.14
CA MET A 52 -19.04 8.11 -1.96
C MET A 52 -17.51 8.22 -1.90
N LEU A 53 -16.83 8.05 -3.04
CA LEU A 53 -15.38 8.22 -3.13
C LEU A 53 -14.96 9.66 -2.84
N ASP A 54 -15.66 10.64 -3.38
CA ASP A 54 -15.34 12.05 -3.17
C ASP A 54 -15.59 12.47 -1.73
N ALA A 55 -16.68 11.99 -1.11
CA ALA A 55 -16.94 12.19 0.32
C ALA A 55 -15.85 11.55 1.19
N ALA A 56 -15.41 10.33 0.85
CA ALA A 56 -14.33 9.65 1.57
C ALA A 56 -13.00 10.40 1.43
N LYS A 57 -12.66 10.88 0.23
CA LYS A 57 -11.47 11.70 -0.02
C LYS A 57 -11.50 13.00 0.78
N ALA A 58 -12.62 13.73 0.74
CA ALA A 58 -12.76 14.98 1.49
C ALA A 58 -12.63 14.75 3.00
N LYS A 59 -13.12 13.62 3.52
CA LYS A 59 -12.94 13.24 4.93
C LYS A 59 -11.46 12.97 5.23
N ALA A 60 -10.79 12.17 4.40
CA ALA A 60 -9.38 11.85 4.57
C ALA A 60 -8.48 13.11 4.49
N GLU A 61 -8.76 14.02 3.55
CA GLU A 61 -8.04 15.29 3.43
C GLU A 61 -8.18 16.15 4.68
N ARG A 62 -9.38 16.22 5.28
CA ARG A 62 -9.59 16.91 6.56
C ARG A 62 -8.80 16.27 7.69
N GLU A 63 -8.84 14.95 7.82
CA GLU A 63 -8.08 14.23 8.86
C GLU A 63 -6.57 14.45 8.71
N VAL A 64 -6.06 14.48 7.48
CA VAL A 64 -4.66 14.80 7.18
C VAL A 64 -4.34 16.24 7.61
N MET A 65 -5.18 17.21 7.26
CA MET A 65 -4.96 18.61 7.64
C MET A 65 -5.01 18.82 9.14
N ASP A 66 -5.95 18.19 9.84
CA ASP A 66 -6.05 18.24 11.29
C ASP A 66 -4.83 17.58 11.95
N GLY A 67 -4.36 16.45 11.39
CA GLY A 67 -3.09 15.83 11.79
C GLY A 67 -1.90 16.77 11.66
N LYS A 68 -1.78 17.48 10.53
CA LYS A 68 -0.71 18.49 10.32
C LYS A 68 -0.82 19.65 11.30
N ARG A 69 -2.03 20.16 11.54
CA ARG A 69 -2.29 21.21 12.54
C ARG A 69 -1.90 20.77 13.94
N ASN A 70 -2.29 19.56 14.33
CA ASN A 70 -1.93 18.99 15.63
C ASN A 70 -0.41 18.82 15.77
N ALA A 71 0.27 18.35 14.74
CA ALA A 71 1.73 18.23 14.74
C ALA A 71 2.43 19.59 14.89
N LEU A 72 1.90 20.64 14.28
CA LEU A 72 2.43 22.00 14.35
C LEU A 72 2.02 22.76 15.63
N GLY A 73 0.93 22.36 16.28
CA GLY A 73 0.43 22.96 17.51
C GLY A 73 0.14 24.46 17.35
N ALA A 74 0.73 25.28 18.23
CA ALA A 74 0.54 26.73 18.23
C ALA A 74 0.94 27.40 16.90
N ALA A 75 1.91 26.82 16.16
CA ALA A 75 2.37 27.39 14.88
C ALA A 75 1.30 27.33 13.77
N ALA A 76 0.28 26.48 13.91
CA ALA A 76 -0.82 26.36 12.96
C ALA A 76 -2.07 27.19 13.33
N GLN A 77 -2.09 27.83 14.51
CA GLN A 77 -3.26 28.61 14.94
C GLN A 77 -3.46 29.85 14.07
N GLY A 78 -4.70 30.05 13.61
CA GLY A 78 -5.06 31.17 12.74
C GLY A 78 -4.47 31.10 11.32
N LYS A 79 -3.86 29.97 10.95
CA LYS A 79 -3.25 29.77 9.63
C LYS A 79 -4.20 29.08 8.67
N SER A 80 -4.12 29.49 7.41
CA SER A 80 -4.82 28.80 6.31
C SER A 80 -4.25 27.40 6.07
N ASP A 81 -5.02 26.51 5.44
CA ASP A 81 -4.57 25.16 5.11
C ASP A 81 -3.27 25.17 4.29
N ALA A 82 -3.16 26.08 3.33
CA ALA A 82 -1.97 26.24 2.50
C ALA A 82 -0.72 26.66 3.31
N GLU A 83 -0.90 27.50 4.33
CA GLU A 83 0.20 27.88 5.22
C GLU A 83 0.58 26.74 6.16
N VAL A 84 -0.40 26.03 6.72
CA VAL A 84 -0.18 24.83 7.55
C VAL A 84 0.63 23.79 6.76
N ASP A 85 0.28 23.56 5.50
CA ASP A 85 0.98 22.64 4.62
C ASP A 85 2.43 23.04 4.37
N ARG A 86 2.67 24.33 4.09
CA ARG A 86 4.03 24.85 3.91
C ARG A 86 4.87 24.69 5.17
N LEU A 87 4.32 25.04 6.33
CA LEU A 87 5.00 24.92 7.63
C LEU A 87 5.32 23.47 7.95
N TYR A 88 4.37 22.57 7.72
CA TYR A 88 4.56 21.15 7.95
C TYR A 88 5.68 20.59 7.05
N GLN A 89 5.63 20.89 5.76
CA GLN A 89 6.67 20.46 4.81
C GLN A 89 8.05 21.01 5.18
N ALA A 90 8.14 22.27 5.58
CA ALA A 90 9.40 22.88 6.02
C ALA A 90 9.98 22.14 7.24
N ARG A 91 9.13 21.84 8.24
CA ARG A 91 9.54 21.07 9.41
C ARG A 91 9.98 19.66 9.06
N THR A 92 9.25 18.97 8.18
CA THR A 92 9.64 17.61 7.74
C THR A 92 11.00 17.62 7.06
N ARG A 93 11.27 18.59 6.17
CA ARG A 93 12.58 18.74 5.52
C ARG A 93 13.70 19.03 6.52
N GLN A 94 13.44 19.90 7.49
CA GLN A 94 14.39 20.20 8.55
C GLN A 94 14.72 18.94 9.38
N ASN A 95 13.69 18.22 9.84
CA ASN A 95 13.86 16.99 10.60
C ASN A 95 14.62 15.92 9.78
N GLN A 96 14.35 15.84 8.48
CA GLN A 96 15.06 14.90 7.60
C GLN A 96 16.54 15.28 7.46
N ALA A 97 16.85 16.55 7.22
CA ALA A 97 18.23 17.02 7.16
C ALA A 97 18.97 16.81 8.49
N GLU A 98 18.29 17.02 9.62
CA GLU A 98 18.86 16.76 10.94
C GLU A 98 19.11 15.26 11.16
N ALA A 99 18.16 14.39 10.78
CA ALA A 99 18.33 12.94 10.86
C ALA A 99 19.49 12.46 9.97
N GLU A 100 19.63 13.00 8.76
CA GLU A 100 20.74 12.69 7.85
C GLU A 100 22.07 13.15 8.44
N ARG A 101 22.13 14.35 9.03
CA ARG A 101 23.33 14.86 9.73
C ARG A 101 23.70 13.95 10.90
N LEU A 102 22.74 13.64 11.77
CA LEU A 102 22.97 12.75 12.92
C LEU A 102 23.40 11.34 12.48
N SER A 103 22.83 10.83 11.39
CA SER A 103 23.24 9.54 10.81
C SER A 103 24.67 9.60 10.28
N ALA A 104 25.04 10.68 9.59
CA ALA A 104 26.40 10.89 9.10
C ALA A 104 27.41 11.04 10.26
N GLU A 105 27.05 11.79 11.31
CA GLU A 105 27.85 11.93 12.53
C GLU A 105 28.03 10.59 13.25
N ALA A 106 26.96 9.80 13.39
CA ALA A 106 27.02 8.46 13.98
C ALA A 106 27.92 7.52 13.15
N ARG A 107 27.81 7.55 11.82
CA ARG A 107 28.69 6.77 10.93
C ARG A 107 30.14 7.22 11.02
N ALA A 108 30.39 8.53 11.08
CA ALA A 108 31.72 9.08 11.24
C ALA A 108 32.34 8.69 12.59
N ALA A 109 31.57 8.72 13.68
CA ALA A 109 32.02 8.27 15.01
C ALA A 109 32.32 6.75 15.05
N LEU A 110 31.51 5.94 14.37
CA LEU A 110 31.78 4.51 14.24
C LEU A 110 33.06 4.26 13.41
N SER A 111 33.21 4.98 12.29
CA SER A 111 34.36 4.86 11.38
C SER A 111 35.65 5.47 11.92
N SER A 112 35.58 6.45 12.84
CA SER A 112 36.75 7.08 13.46
C SER A 112 37.39 6.23 14.55
N GLY A 113 36.86 5.03 14.81
CA GLY A 113 37.35 4.12 15.82
C GLY A 113 36.83 4.41 17.23
N GLN A 114 35.98 5.45 17.43
CA GLN A 114 35.32 5.66 18.72
C GLN A 114 34.37 4.51 19.05
N GLY A 115 33.69 3.95 18.05
CA GLY A 115 32.91 2.71 18.20
C GLY A 115 33.78 1.51 18.60
N ALA A 116 34.92 1.32 17.94
CA ALA A 116 35.86 0.24 18.27
C ALA A 116 36.51 0.41 19.64
N ALA A 117 36.80 1.65 20.05
CA ALA A 117 37.32 1.99 21.37
C ALA A 117 36.26 1.77 22.47
N ALA A 118 35.00 2.13 22.21
CA ALA A 118 33.89 1.85 23.13
C ALA A 118 33.64 0.34 23.28
N VAL A 119 33.67 -0.41 22.18
CA VAL A 119 33.58 -1.88 22.22
C VAL A 119 34.74 -2.45 23.03
N LYS A 120 35.99 -2.08 22.72
CA LYS A 120 37.16 -2.52 23.49
C LYS A 120 37.10 -2.11 24.97
N HIS A 121 36.56 -0.96 25.30
CA HIS A 121 36.40 -0.50 26.69
C HIS A 121 35.37 -1.34 27.46
N VAL A 122 34.26 -1.72 26.81
CA VAL A 122 33.18 -2.49 27.46
C VAL A 122 33.52 -3.98 27.52
N THR A 123 34.02 -4.55 26.42
CA THR A 123 34.24 -5.99 26.26
C THR A 123 35.68 -6.42 26.52
N GLY A 124 36.62 -5.49 26.63
CA GLY A 124 38.05 -5.78 26.69
C GLY A 124 38.68 -6.25 25.37
N LYS A 125 37.86 -6.56 24.35
CA LYS A 125 38.27 -7.10 23.04
C LYS A 125 37.90 -6.14 21.91
N THR A 126 38.73 -6.08 20.88
CA THR A 126 38.42 -5.32 19.65
C THR A 126 37.29 -5.99 18.86
N LEU A 127 36.63 -5.24 17.97
CA LEU A 127 35.61 -5.77 17.05
C LEU A 127 36.14 -6.95 16.22
N GLN A 128 37.40 -6.88 15.76
CA GLN A 128 38.00 -7.93 14.96
C GLN A 128 38.36 -9.18 15.78
N GLU A 129 38.68 -9.02 17.07
CA GLU A 129 38.84 -10.17 17.98
C GLU A 129 37.49 -10.80 18.29
N LEU A 130 36.42 -10.01 18.45
CA LEU A 130 35.05 -10.50 18.63
C LEU A 130 34.55 -11.30 17.43
N GLU A 131 34.79 -10.84 16.20
CA GLU A 131 34.43 -11.56 14.97
C GLU A 131 35.15 -12.90 14.81
N ASN A 132 36.33 -13.05 15.43
CA ASN A 132 37.11 -14.29 15.41
C ASN A 132 36.99 -15.11 16.70
N THR A 133 36.14 -14.70 17.64
CA THR A 133 35.91 -15.40 18.91
C THR A 133 35.03 -16.63 18.67
N SER A 134 35.36 -17.77 19.27
CA SER A 134 34.52 -18.97 19.17
C SER A 134 33.21 -18.82 19.95
N ASP A 135 32.15 -19.55 19.56
CA ASP A 135 30.84 -19.46 20.22
C ASP A 135 30.91 -19.65 21.75
N ALA A 136 31.77 -20.57 22.22
CA ALA A 136 31.99 -20.82 23.64
C ALA A 136 32.62 -19.64 24.39
N GLU A 137 33.53 -18.93 23.73
CA GLU A 137 34.18 -17.73 24.30
C GLU A 137 33.26 -16.50 24.23
N ALA A 138 32.36 -16.44 23.24
CA ALA A 138 31.33 -15.41 23.14
C ALA A 138 30.29 -15.54 24.27
N GLU A 139 29.88 -16.76 24.62
CA GLU A 139 28.99 -17.02 25.76
C GLU A 139 29.63 -16.67 27.11
N ALA A 140 30.91 -17.00 27.31
CA ALA A 140 31.63 -16.62 28.52
C ALA A 140 31.73 -15.09 28.67
N LEU A 141 32.00 -14.38 27.57
CA LEU A 141 32.04 -12.92 27.54
C LEU A 141 30.65 -12.30 27.82
N ALA A 142 29.60 -12.87 27.23
CA ALA A 142 28.22 -12.42 27.46
C ALA A 142 27.82 -12.57 28.95
N GLN A 143 28.19 -13.68 29.59
CA GLN A 143 27.94 -13.87 31.03
C GLN A 143 28.74 -12.89 31.91
N GLU A 144 29.97 -12.54 31.53
CA GLU A 144 30.77 -11.54 32.26
C GLU A 144 30.16 -10.13 32.13
N LEU A 145 29.73 -9.76 30.93
CA LEU A 145 29.03 -8.50 30.68
C LEU A 145 27.69 -8.43 31.43
N GLU A 146 26.93 -9.53 31.45
CA GLU A 146 25.68 -9.61 32.20
C GLU A 146 25.92 -9.41 33.70
N LYS A 147 27.00 -9.96 34.27
CA LYS A 147 27.39 -9.71 35.67
C LYS A 147 27.81 -8.26 35.93
N LYS A 148 28.50 -7.61 34.98
CA LYS A 148 28.90 -6.20 35.07
C LYS A 148 27.73 -5.22 34.94
N ILE A 149 26.74 -5.54 34.10
CA ILE A 149 25.61 -4.65 33.78
C ILE A 149 24.44 -4.88 34.74
N ARG A 150 24.29 -6.09 35.31
CA ARG A 150 23.24 -6.37 36.28
C ARG A 150 23.40 -5.46 37.49
N PRO A 151 22.42 -4.58 37.79
CA PRO A 151 22.48 -3.79 39.00
C PRO A 151 22.43 -4.76 40.18
N VAL A 152 23.45 -4.70 41.03
CA VAL A 152 23.39 -5.29 42.37
C VAL A 152 22.22 -4.60 43.06
N LYS A 153 21.06 -5.24 43.07
CA LYS A 153 19.96 -4.86 43.96
C LYS A 153 20.52 -4.97 45.38
N ARG A 154 20.90 -3.83 45.95
CA ARG A 154 21.02 -3.65 47.39
C ARG A 154 19.64 -3.41 47.96
#